data_AF-A0A7Y6IZB8-F1
#
_entry.id   AF-A0A7Y6IZB8-F1
#
_cell.length_a   1.000
_cell.length_b   1.000
_cell.length_c   1.000
_cell.angle_alpha   90.00
_cell.angle_beta   90.00
_cell.angle_gamma   90.00
#
_symmetry.space_group_name_H-M   'P 1'
#
loop_
_entity.id
_entity.type
_entity.pdbx_description
1 polymer ?
#
loop_
_entity_poly.entity_id
_entity_poly.type
_entity_poly.pdbx_seq_one_letter_code
_entity_poly.pdbx_strand_id
1 'polypeptide(L)'
;MRRTTAVASLAATLLLAGCSVTIPEPDEKGIVYDAGMFSDTTFQNCVDPGVRDVSGWGDQGYVYPAGQRTFEFAADPNDPDGVRTKPGAESGPLTMWTKDPLEMRVSGVVTFSLTGDCKTLQQFHEQIGLKYEAYTDAGWRKLLSVYVGQPLDRALDAASKEFAWRDLTYVNPQAKQQWEAKVGEYMGQFLREQGGTAFFEKFSVTLQQPQPPQKVREAMAAVQQAQEENTAQKAKNAKARTELEAIKELKDVLGPQGAVMWQAVKDGRIQIIVTDTGQINVTPNKPGGN
;
A
#
# COMPACT_ATOMS: atom_id res chain seq x y z
N MET A 1 30.55 89.69 -4.74
CA MET A 1 29.37 89.81 -5.64
C MET A 1 29.15 88.44 -6.27
N ARG A 2 28.22 87.60 -5.78
CA ARG A 2 26.77 87.52 -6.10
C ARG A 2 26.49 87.09 -7.56
N ARG A 3 26.18 85.80 -7.81
CA ARG A 3 24.88 85.27 -8.33
C ARG A 3 24.97 83.81 -8.86
N THR A 4 24.26 82.94 -8.14
CA THR A 4 23.44 81.77 -8.53
C THR A 4 23.13 81.51 -10.02
N THR A 5 23.21 80.22 -10.43
CA THR A 5 22.08 79.47 -11.02
C THR A 5 22.32 77.94 -11.00
N ALA A 6 21.29 77.21 -10.56
CA ALA A 6 21.15 75.75 -10.56
C ALA A 6 20.63 75.23 -11.92
N VAL A 7 20.29 73.93 -11.99
CA VAL A 7 19.54 73.14 -13.01
C VAL A 7 20.45 72.11 -13.72
N ALA A 8 20.13 70.82 -13.85
CA ALA A 8 19.13 69.94 -13.24
C ALA A 8 19.53 68.49 -13.56
N SER A 9 19.32 67.62 -12.59
CA SER A 9 19.42 66.16 -12.67
C SER A 9 18.27 65.60 -13.52
N LEU A 10 18.57 64.63 -14.40
CA LEU A 10 17.58 63.70 -14.95
C LEU A 10 18.20 62.30 -15.02
N ALA A 11 18.34 61.67 -13.87
CA ALA A 11 18.54 60.23 -13.80
C ALA A 11 17.15 59.59 -13.92
N ALA A 12 16.83 59.08 -15.11
CA ALA A 12 15.68 58.23 -15.32
C ALA A 12 15.96 56.86 -14.67
N THR A 13 15.67 56.75 -13.37
CA THR A 13 15.48 55.45 -12.72
C THR A 13 14.21 54.83 -13.30
N LEU A 14 14.38 53.97 -14.31
CA LEU A 14 13.39 52.95 -14.65
C LEU A 14 13.21 52.05 -13.43
N LEU A 15 12.22 52.36 -12.60
CA LEU A 15 11.65 51.41 -11.67
C LEU A 15 10.98 50.32 -12.52
N LEU A 16 11.69 49.22 -12.74
CA LEU A 16 11.10 47.97 -13.20
C LEU A 16 10.09 47.53 -12.14
N ALA A 17 8.84 47.97 -12.27
CA ALA A 17 7.72 47.47 -11.49
C ALA A 17 7.48 46.01 -11.92
N GLY A 18 8.09 45.08 -11.20
CA GLY A 18 7.83 43.66 -11.39
C GLY A 18 6.51 43.29 -10.75
N CYS A 19 5.46 43.07 -11.54
CA CYS A 19 4.26 42.38 -11.03
C CYS A 19 4.67 41.02 -10.48
N SER A 20 4.24 40.65 -9.27
CA SER A 20 4.26 39.24 -8.90
C SER A 20 3.11 38.56 -9.65
N VAL A 21 3.34 37.31 -10.06
CA VAL A 21 2.37 36.59 -10.89
C VAL A 21 2.15 35.24 -10.24
N THR A 22 0.90 34.98 -9.88
CA THR A 22 0.47 33.67 -9.38
C THR A 22 -0.20 32.94 -10.53
N ILE A 23 0.34 31.77 -10.90
CA ILE A 23 -0.18 30.94 -11.99
C ILE A 23 -0.45 29.55 -11.42
N PRO A 24 -1.66 29.29 -10.88
CA PRO A 24 -2.06 27.95 -10.48
C PRO A 24 -2.16 27.04 -11.71
N GLU A 25 -1.68 25.80 -11.60
CA GLU A 25 -1.93 24.78 -12.60
C GLU A 25 -3.43 24.40 -12.66
N PRO A 26 -3.90 23.69 -13.71
CA PRO A 26 -5.31 23.30 -13.83
C PRO A 26 -5.87 22.44 -12.69
N ASP A 27 -5.01 21.79 -11.89
CA ASP A 27 -5.38 21.00 -10.70
C ASP A 27 -5.05 21.71 -9.37
N GLU A 28 -4.81 23.02 -9.43
CA GLU A 28 -4.39 23.83 -8.30
C GLU A 28 -5.24 25.08 -8.12
N LYS A 29 -5.36 25.55 -6.88
CA LYS A 29 -6.03 26.80 -6.53
C LYS A 29 -5.03 27.74 -5.86
N GLY A 30 -4.98 28.98 -6.33
CA GLY A 30 -4.11 30.00 -5.77
C GLY A 30 -4.76 30.78 -4.63
N ILE A 31 -3.94 31.25 -3.70
CA ILE A 31 -4.30 32.27 -2.71
C ILE A 31 -3.25 33.38 -2.73
N VAL A 32 -3.69 34.63 -2.78
CA VAL A 32 -2.81 35.79 -2.90
C VAL A 32 -2.98 36.71 -1.69
N TYR A 33 -1.85 37.13 -1.13
CA TYR A 33 -1.75 38.10 -0.05
C TYR A 33 -1.04 39.35 -0.54
N ASP A 34 -1.54 40.51 -0.15
CA ASP A 34 -0.76 41.74 -0.18
C ASP A 34 0.40 41.56 0.80
N ALA A 35 1.62 41.82 0.36
CA ALA A 35 2.81 41.76 1.21
C ALA A 35 3.87 42.78 0.75
N GLY A 36 3.42 43.88 0.15
CA GLY A 36 4.27 44.97 -0.30
C GLY A 36 5.11 45.58 0.83
N MET A 37 6.24 46.19 0.47
CA MET A 37 7.21 46.81 1.42
C MET A 37 6.59 47.93 2.30
N PHE A 38 5.40 48.40 1.95
CA PHE A 38 4.67 49.48 2.64
C PHE A 38 3.22 49.12 2.99
N SER A 39 2.80 47.85 2.81
CA SER A 39 1.45 47.36 3.09
C SER A 39 1.47 46.26 4.15
N ASP A 40 0.38 46.15 4.90
CA ASP A 40 0.19 45.07 5.87
C ASP A 40 -0.11 43.75 5.14
N THR A 41 0.36 42.63 5.69
CA THR A 41 0.07 41.31 5.12
C THR A 41 -1.42 40.99 5.24
N THR A 42 -2.16 41.13 4.13
CA THR A 42 -3.62 40.97 4.12
C THR A 42 -4.06 40.11 2.94
N PHE A 43 -5.06 39.26 3.18
CA PHE A 43 -5.64 38.42 2.14
C PHE A 43 -6.30 39.29 1.06
N GLN A 44 -5.95 39.05 -0.21
CA GLN A 44 -6.57 39.73 -1.35
C GLN A 44 -7.68 38.89 -1.98
N ASN A 45 -7.33 37.76 -2.59
CA ASN A 45 -8.24 36.92 -3.36
C ASN A 45 -7.75 35.47 -3.47
N CYS A 46 -8.67 34.58 -3.86
CA CYS A 46 -8.32 33.27 -4.39
C CYS A 46 -8.33 33.30 -5.92
N VAL A 47 -7.43 32.53 -6.52
CA VAL A 47 -7.27 32.39 -7.97
C VAL A 47 -7.76 31.01 -8.36
N ASP A 48 -8.75 30.94 -9.24
CA ASP A 48 -9.30 29.67 -9.71
C ASP A 48 -8.29 28.88 -10.57
N PRO A 49 -8.43 27.54 -10.65
CA PRO A 49 -7.49 26.71 -11.39
C PRO A 49 -7.32 27.12 -12.85
N GLY A 50 -6.07 27.20 -13.30
CA GLY A 50 -5.73 27.60 -14.67
C GLY A 50 -5.95 29.07 -15.00
N VAL A 51 -6.34 29.91 -14.03
CA VAL A 51 -6.48 31.36 -14.22
C VAL A 51 -5.21 32.05 -13.74
N ARG A 52 -4.64 32.92 -14.57
CA ARG A 52 -3.47 33.73 -14.19
C ARG A 52 -3.94 34.96 -13.41
N ASP A 53 -3.36 35.16 -12.22
CA ASP A 53 -3.49 36.41 -11.48
C ASP A 53 -2.21 37.25 -11.65
N VAL A 54 -2.40 38.55 -11.92
CA VAL A 54 -1.31 39.52 -12.03
C VAL A 54 -1.46 40.46 -10.85
N SER A 55 -0.70 40.19 -9.80
CA SER A 55 -0.78 40.84 -8.50
C SER A 55 0.12 42.08 -8.43
N GLY A 56 -0.09 42.88 -7.39
CA GLY A 56 0.71 44.06 -7.07
C GLY A 56 2.17 43.74 -6.72
N TRP A 57 2.98 44.78 -6.60
CA TRP A 57 4.41 44.59 -6.33
C TRP A 57 4.64 44.17 -4.87
N GLY A 58 5.25 42.99 -4.69
CA GLY A 58 5.53 42.41 -3.37
C GLY A 58 4.45 41.45 -2.87
N ASP A 59 3.36 41.26 -3.62
CA ASP A 59 2.31 40.31 -3.25
C ASP A 59 2.82 38.86 -3.28
N GLN A 60 2.36 38.07 -2.32
CA GLN A 60 2.72 36.67 -2.15
C GLN A 60 1.60 35.76 -2.61
N GLY A 61 1.88 34.97 -3.65
CA GLY A 61 1.01 33.90 -4.12
C GLY A 61 1.43 32.56 -3.56
N TYR A 62 0.46 31.81 -3.05
CA TYR A 62 0.62 30.43 -2.63
C TYR A 62 -0.35 29.54 -3.41
N VAL A 63 0.09 28.34 -3.72
CA VAL A 63 -0.67 27.42 -4.57
C VAL A 63 -0.94 26.14 -3.81
N TYR A 64 -2.17 25.66 -3.92
CA TYR A 64 -2.66 24.48 -3.22
C TYR A 64 -3.34 23.51 -4.16
N PRO A 65 -3.31 22.21 -3.86
CA PRO A 65 -3.99 21.22 -4.65
C PRO A 65 -5.52 21.38 -4.61
N ALA A 66 -6.16 21.46 -5.78
CA ALA A 66 -7.61 21.43 -5.93
C ALA A 66 -8.15 20.01 -6.23
N GLY A 67 -7.30 19.14 -6.78
CA GLY A 67 -7.63 17.74 -7.08
C GLY A 67 -7.67 16.80 -5.87
N GLN A 68 -8.07 15.54 -6.13
CA GLN A 68 -7.91 14.45 -5.15
C GLN A 68 -6.42 14.25 -4.84
N ARG A 69 -6.10 14.08 -3.56
CA ARG A 69 -4.76 13.79 -3.06
C ARG A 69 -4.75 12.48 -2.31
N THR A 70 -3.56 11.90 -2.24
CA THR A 70 -3.31 10.63 -1.59
C THR A 70 -2.29 10.79 -0.48
N PHE A 71 -2.46 9.99 0.56
CA PHE A 71 -1.44 9.71 1.56
C PHE A 71 -1.19 8.20 1.52
N GLU A 72 -0.13 7.81 0.81
CA GLU A 72 0.36 6.44 0.73
C GLU A 72 1.30 6.16 1.91
N PHE A 73 1.00 5.09 2.63
CA PHE A 73 1.85 4.56 3.69
C PHE A 73 2.17 3.12 3.30
N ALA A 74 3.41 2.88 2.84
CA ALA A 74 3.72 1.62 2.19
C ALA A 74 5.13 1.14 2.48
N ALA A 75 5.25 -0.18 2.64
CA ALA A 75 6.53 -0.88 2.67
C ALA A 75 7.15 -0.94 1.27
N ASP A 76 8.48 -0.84 1.19
CA ASP A 76 9.23 -1.13 -0.02
C ASP A 76 9.02 -2.59 -0.41
N PRO A 77 8.53 -2.89 -1.63
CA PRO A 77 8.30 -4.27 -2.07
C PRO A 77 9.58 -5.11 -2.11
N ASN A 78 10.76 -4.48 -2.12
CA ASN A 78 12.06 -5.16 -2.10
C ASN A 78 12.62 -5.35 -0.67
N ASP A 79 11.88 -4.92 0.37
CA ASP A 79 12.29 -5.10 1.76
C ASP A 79 11.58 -6.31 2.39
N PRO A 80 12.28 -7.43 2.63
CA PRO A 80 11.69 -8.62 3.23
C PRO A 80 11.17 -8.38 4.66
N ASP A 81 11.77 -7.44 5.39
CA ASP A 81 11.35 -7.09 6.75
C ASP A 81 10.13 -6.15 6.77
N GLY A 82 9.83 -5.53 5.62
CA GLY A 82 8.71 -4.61 5.43
C GLY A 82 8.78 -3.41 6.37
N VAL A 83 9.97 -2.87 6.62
CA VAL A 83 10.23 -1.73 7.50
C VAL A 83 10.56 -0.47 6.68
N ARG A 84 11.25 -0.64 5.55
CA ARG A 84 11.64 0.45 4.66
C ARG A 84 10.42 1.02 3.95
N THR A 85 10.38 2.34 3.84
CA THR A 85 9.35 3.05 3.10
C THR A 85 9.54 2.85 1.60
N LYS A 86 8.44 2.56 0.89
CA LYS A 86 8.39 2.53 -0.58
C LYS A 86 8.85 3.89 -1.14
N PRO A 87 9.75 3.93 -2.15
CA PRO A 87 10.10 5.18 -2.81
C PRO A 87 8.85 5.91 -3.34
N GLY A 88 8.70 7.18 -2.95
CA GLY A 88 7.56 8.02 -3.34
C GLY A 88 6.35 7.96 -2.40
N ALA A 89 6.30 7.03 -1.45
CA ALA A 89 5.25 7.03 -0.42
C ALA A 89 5.50 8.14 0.63
N GLU A 90 4.44 8.71 1.16
CA GLU A 90 4.50 9.76 2.18
C GLU A 90 4.92 9.23 3.56
N SER A 91 4.70 7.94 3.81
CA SER A 91 5.11 7.27 5.05
C SER A 91 5.51 5.81 4.83
N GLY A 92 6.29 5.26 5.75
CA GLY A 92 6.45 3.82 5.88
C GLY A 92 5.14 3.14 6.28
N PRO A 93 5.11 1.79 6.26
CA PRO A 93 3.94 1.03 6.69
C PRO A 93 3.63 1.34 8.15
N LEU A 94 2.34 1.39 8.49
CA LEU A 94 1.90 1.69 9.85
C LEU A 94 1.83 0.41 10.67
N THR A 95 2.09 0.53 11.97
CA THR A 95 2.07 -0.59 12.92
C THR A 95 0.78 -0.60 13.71
N MET A 96 0.22 -1.77 13.96
CA MET A 96 -0.99 -1.95 14.77
C MET A 96 -0.84 -3.14 15.70
N TRP A 97 -1.54 -3.11 16.82
CA TRP A 97 -1.69 -4.26 17.69
C TRP A 97 -3.06 -4.90 17.53
N THR A 98 -3.09 -6.22 17.40
CA THR A 98 -4.35 -6.98 17.36
C THR A 98 -4.86 -7.34 18.74
N LYS A 99 -6.08 -7.90 18.77
CA LYS A 99 -6.70 -8.43 20.00
C LYS A 99 -5.85 -9.48 20.71
N ASP A 100 -5.13 -10.30 19.94
CA ASP A 100 -4.30 -11.41 20.39
C ASP A 100 -2.80 -11.03 20.44
N PRO A 101 -2.51 -9.99 21.24
CA PRO A 101 -1.42 -9.01 21.11
C PRO A 101 -0.29 -9.40 20.14
N LEU A 102 -0.56 -9.27 18.83
CA LEU A 102 0.44 -9.37 17.79
C LEU A 102 0.61 -8.01 17.11
N GLU A 103 1.85 -7.53 17.05
CA GLU A 103 2.19 -6.37 16.22
C GLU A 103 2.12 -6.80 14.75
N MET A 104 1.33 -6.07 13.96
CA MET A 104 1.25 -6.24 12.51
C MET A 104 1.59 -4.94 11.81
N ARG A 105 1.99 -5.05 10.54
CA ARG A 105 2.23 -3.91 9.66
C ARG A 105 1.19 -3.86 8.57
N VAL A 106 0.70 -2.67 8.27
CA VAL A 106 -0.24 -2.44 7.17
C VAL A 106 0.32 -1.41 6.22
N SER A 107 0.12 -1.66 4.94
CA SER A 107 0.31 -0.67 3.89
C SER A 107 -1.05 -0.29 3.31
N GLY A 108 -1.17 0.91 2.77
CA GLY A 108 -2.42 1.38 2.21
C GLY A 108 -2.33 2.80 1.68
N VAL A 109 -3.48 3.32 1.30
CA VAL A 109 -3.63 4.68 0.83
C VAL A 109 -4.89 5.31 1.42
N VAL A 110 -4.76 6.56 1.85
CA VAL A 110 -5.91 7.41 2.14
C VAL A 110 -6.05 8.41 1.01
N THR A 111 -7.25 8.49 0.43
CA THR A 111 -7.59 9.48 -0.58
C THR A 111 -8.50 10.53 0.04
N PHE A 112 -8.30 11.80 -0.30
CA PHE A 112 -9.06 12.93 0.21
C PHE A 112 -8.95 14.12 -0.75
N SER A 113 -9.68 15.19 -0.50
CA SER A 113 -9.58 16.46 -1.23
C SER A 113 -9.44 17.61 -0.25
N LEU A 114 -8.65 18.62 -0.60
CA LEU A 114 -8.65 19.90 0.09
C LEU A 114 -9.90 20.68 -0.33
N THR A 115 -10.47 21.47 0.58
CA THR A 115 -11.64 22.31 0.29
C THR A 115 -11.36 23.27 -0.88
N GLY A 116 -12.34 23.38 -1.79
CA GLY A 116 -12.30 24.34 -2.89
C GLY A 116 -12.87 25.72 -2.55
N ASP A 117 -13.50 25.85 -1.37
CA ASP A 117 -14.06 27.11 -0.89
C ASP A 117 -12.95 28.08 -0.51
N CYS A 118 -13.02 29.30 -1.05
CA CYS A 118 -11.94 30.27 -0.89
C CYS A 118 -11.73 30.70 0.57
N LYS A 119 -12.81 30.91 1.32
CA LYS A 119 -12.73 31.33 2.72
C LYS A 119 -12.14 30.23 3.60
N THR A 120 -12.54 28.98 3.35
CA THR A 120 -12.05 27.83 4.10
C THR A 120 -10.60 27.50 3.73
N LEU A 121 -10.22 27.69 2.46
CA LEU A 121 -8.83 27.57 2.00
C LEU A 121 -7.93 28.66 2.59
N GLN A 122 -8.42 29.89 2.73
CA GLN A 122 -7.73 30.95 3.45
C GLN A 122 -7.46 30.56 4.91
N GLN A 123 -8.49 30.09 5.62
CA GLN A 123 -8.34 29.64 7.00
C GLN A 123 -7.35 28.48 7.12
N PHE A 124 -7.36 27.55 6.16
CA PHE A 124 -6.36 26.48 6.08
C PHE A 124 -4.95 27.05 5.95
N HIS A 125 -4.74 27.97 5.01
CA HIS A 125 -3.43 28.60 4.77
C HIS A 125 -2.90 29.28 6.03
N GLU A 126 -3.73 30.09 6.69
CA GLU A 126 -3.32 30.89 7.85
C GLU A 126 -3.09 30.05 9.10
N GLN A 127 -3.92 29.05 9.35
CA GLN A 127 -3.84 28.24 10.59
C GLN A 127 -2.83 27.10 10.48
N ILE A 128 -2.68 26.52 9.30
CA ILE A 128 -1.93 25.27 9.10
C ILE A 128 -0.92 25.41 7.97
N GLY A 129 -1.32 25.94 6.82
CA GLY A 129 -0.51 25.99 5.61
C GLY A 129 0.83 26.70 5.80
N LEU A 130 0.83 27.87 6.47
CA LEU A 130 2.05 28.63 6.76
C LEU A 130 2.99 27.89 7.72
N LYS A 131 2.46 27.28 8.78
CA LYS A 131 3.26 26.56 9.79
C LYS A 131 4.08 25.41 9.20
N TYR A 132 3.52 24.73 8.21
CA TYR A 132 4.16 23.58 7.57
C TYR A 132 4.79 23.90 6.23
N GLU A 133 4.68 25.15 5.74
CA GLU A 133 5.05 25.51 4.37
C GLU A 133 4.35 24.61 3.33
N ALA A 134 3.07 24.34 3.57
CA ALA A 134 2.29 23.33 2.84
C ALA A 134 2.04 23.68 1.36
N TYR A 135 2.43 24.87 0.94
CA TYR A 135 2.49 25.30 -0.46
C TYR A 135 3.73 24.76 -1.20
N THR A 136 4.60 24.01 -0.51
CA THR A 136 5.73 23.27 -1.09
C THR A 136 5.48 21.77 -0.99
N ASP A 137 6.04 20.96 -1.90
CA ASP A 137 5.93 19.50 -1.84
C ASP A 137 6.42 18.90 -0.52
N ALA A 138 7.56 19.41 -0.01
CA ALA A 138 8.15 18.94 1.23
C ALA A 138 7.28 19.31 2.44
N GLY A 139 6.80 20.54 2.48
CA GLY A 139 5.91 21.02 3.53
C GLY A 139 4.55 20.32 3.52
N TRP A 140 4.00 20.06 2.33
CA TRP A 140 2.77 19.29 2.15
C TRP A 140 2.90 17.88 2.71
N ARG A 141 3.96 17.14 2.34
CA ARG A 141 4.21 15.81 2.91
C ARG A 141 4.36 15.83 4.43
N LYS A 142 5.08 16.82 4.97
CA LYS A 142 5.22 17.01 6.42
C LYS A 142 3.87 17.25 7.08
N LEU A 143 3.03 18.09 6.50
CA LEU A 143 1.67 18.34 6.97
C LEU A 143 0.83 17.05 6.97
N LEU A 144 0.85 16.27 5.89
CA LEU A 144 0.09 15.03 5.79
C LEU A 144 0.51 14.01 6.84
N SER A 145 1.80 13.87 7.12
CA SER A 145 2.29 12.95 8.16
C SER A 145 1.68 13.24 9.55
N VAL A 146 1.35 14.50 9.84
CA VAL A 146 0.79 14.93 11.12
C VAL A 146 -0.73 14.95 11.12
N TYR A 147 -1.36 15.53 10.09
CA TYR A 147 -2.82 15.72 10.06
C TYR A 147 -3.59 14.52 9.53
N VAL A 148 -2.96 13.69 8.68
CA VAL A 148 -3.58 12.47 8.15
C VAL A 148 -2.95 11.24 8.80
N GLY A 149 -1.61 11.21 8.85
CA GLY A 149 -0.86 10.07 9.39
C GLY A 149 -1.17 9.76 10.86
N GLN A 150 -1.16 10.75 11.75
CA GLN A 150 -1.39 10.52 13.18
C GLN A 150 -2.83 10.03 13.49
N PRO A 151 -3.91 10.66 12.97
CA PRO A 151 -5.27 10.12 13.14
C PRO A 151 -5.44 8.73 12.56
N LEU A 152 -4.84 8.47 11.40
CA LEU A 152 -4.89 7.16 10.76
C LEU A 152 -4.20 6.08 11.60
N ASP A 153 -3.00 6.36 12.12
CA ASP A 153 -2.25 5.45 12.98
C ASP A 153 -3.06 5.08 14.24
N ARG A 154 -3.66 6.08 14.88
CA ARG A 154 -4.56 5.87 16.04
C ARG A 154 -5.81 5.07 15.67
N ALA A 155 -6.40 5.35 14.51
CA ALA A 155 -7.58 4.65 14.02
C ALA A 155 -7.29 3.17 13.71
N LEU A 156 -6.14 2.90 13.09
CA LEU A 156 -5.65 1.55 12.84
C LEU A 156 -5.44 0.79 14.13
N ASP A 157 -4.72 1.36 15.10
CA ASP A 157 -4.47 0.69 16.37
C ASP A 157 -5.76 0.43 17.16
N ALA A 158 -6.67 1.40 17.21
CA ALA A 158 -7.96 1.26 17.89
C ALA A 158 -8.86 0.18 17.24
N ALA A 159 -9.00 0.21 15.92
CA ALA A 159 -9.83 -0.76 15.19
C ALA A 159 -9.24 -2.18 15.26
N SER A 160 -7.91 -2.31 15.20
CA SER A 160 -7.25 -3.62 15.12
C SER A 160 -7.34 -4.42 16.42
N LYS A 161 -7.44 -3.74 17.56
CA LYS A 161 -7.65 -4.36 18.89
C LYS A 161 -8.97 -5.12 19.01
N GLU A 162 -9.90 -4.92 18.09
CA GLU A 162 -11.17 -5.64 18.07
C GLU A 162 -11.11 -6.99 17.37
N PHE A 163 -10.07 -7.23 16.55
CA PHE A 163 -9.95 -8.40 15.68
C PHE A 163 -8.72 -9.24 16.04
N ALA A 164 -8.83 -10.56 15.92
CA ALA A 164 -7.67 -11.45 16.01
C ALA A 164 -6.83 -11.34 14.73
N TRP A 165 -5.51 -11.46 14.82
CA TRP A 165 -4.63 -11.27 13.66
C TRP A 165 -4.95 -12.23 12.52
N ARG A 166 -5.31 -13.48 12.82
CA ARG A 166 -5.63 -14.50 11.81
C ARG A 166 -6.85 -14.15 10.97
N ASP A 167 -7.82 -13.48 11.57
CA ASP A 167 -9.04 -13.06 10.87
C ASP A 167 -8.76 -11.92 9.89
N LEU A 168 -7.83 -11.03 10.24
CA LEU A 168 -7.39 -9.91 9.40
C LEU A 168 -6.50 -10.33 8.24
N THR A 169 -5.82 -11.48 8.34
CA THR A 169 -4.85 -11.91 7.34
C THR A 169 -5.36 -13.02 6.42
N TYR A 170 -5.81 -14.17 6.93
CA TYR A 170 -5.94 -15.36 6.08
C TYR A 170 -7.30 -16.05 6.12
N VAL A 171 -8.12 -15.76 7.12
CA VAL A 171 -9.30 -16.59 7.42
C VAL A 171 -10.61 -15.96 6.95
N ASN A 172 -10.76 -14.63 7.04
CA ASN A 172 -12.08 -14.02 6.91
C ASN A 172 -12.09 -12.69 6.11
N PRO A 173 -12.49 -12.72 4.82
CA PRO A 173 -12.65 -11.51 4.01
C PRO A 173 -13.65 -10.50 4.61
N GLN A 174 -14.66 -10.96 5.35
CA GLN A 174 -15.63 -10.07 6.00
C GLN A 174 -15.01 -9.35 7.20
N ALA A 175 -14.13 -10.01 7.96
CA ALA A 175 -13.42 -9.38 9.06
C ALA A 175 -12.53 -8.23 8.56
N LYS A 176 -11.83 -8.42 7.43
CA LYS A 176 -11.06 -7.35 6.77
C LYS A 176 -11.94 -6.16 6.38
N GLN A 177 -13.09 -6.41 5.75
CA GLN A 177 -14.01 -5.33 5.35
C GLN A 177 -14.58 -4.58 6.55
N GLN A 178 -14.98 -5.29 7.61
CA GLN A 178 -15.47 -4.67 8.85
C GLN A 178 -14.39 -3.84 9.53
N TRP A 179 -13.17 -4.35 9.55
CA TRP A 179 -12.02 -3.65 10.09
C TRP A 179 -11.70 -2.37 9.30
N GLU A 180 -11.64 -2.43 7.96
CA GLU A 180 -11.47 -1.24 7.11
C GLU A 180 -12.56 -0.18 7.35
N ALA A 181 -13.82 -0.60 7.48
CA ALA A 181 -14.93 0.30 7.79
C ALA A 181 -14.73 1.00 9.15
N LYS A 182 -14.31 0.25 10.18
CA LYS A 182 -14.00 0.80 11.51
C LYS A 182 -12.82 1.75 11.50
N VAL A 183 -11.77 1.46 10.71
CA VAL A 183 -10.65 2.38 10.53
C VAL A 183 -11.13 3.70 9.93
N GLY A 184 -11.99 3.65 8.91
CA GLY A 184 -12.59 4.86 8.33
C GLY A 184 -13.43 5.65 9.34
N GLU A 185 -14.24 4.96 10.16
CA GLU A 185 -15.05 5.57 11.21
C GLU A 185 -14.19 6.29 12.27
N TYR A 186 -13.21 5.59 12.84
CA TYR A 186 -12.30 6.13 13.85
C TYR A 186 -11.41 7.22 13.30
N MET A 187 -10.93 7.09 12.06
CA MET A 187 -10.18 8.14 11.40
C MET A 187 -11.03 9.42 11.28
N GLY A 188 -12.28 9.29 10.82
CA GLY A 188 -13.20 10.42 10.75
C GLY A 188 -13.47 11.05 12.13
N GLN A 189 -13.58 10.25 13.19
CA GLN A 189 -13.70 10.74 14.56
C GLN A 189 -12.47 11.52 15.01
N PHE A 190 -11.27 10.93 14.88
CA PHE A 190 -10.02 11.55 15.33
C PHE A 190 -9.67 12.81 14.53
N LEU A 191 -10.01 12.85 13.24
CA LEU A 191 -9.89 14.06 12.43
C LEU A 191 -10.79 15.19 12.94
N ARG A 192 -12.02 14.89 13.38
CA ARG A 192 -12.93 15.91 13.96
C ARG A 192 -12.39 16.43 15.27
N GLU A 193 -11.89 15.54 16.13
CA GLU A 193 -11.31 15.90 17.42
C GLU A 193 -10.03 16.75 17.28
N GLN A 194 -9.23 16.52 16.23
CA GLN A 194 -8.05 17.33 15.92
C GLN A 194 -8.40 18.67 15.23
N GLY A 195 -9.68 18.93 14.93
CA GLY A 195 -10.12 20.13 14.22
C GLY A 195 -9.82 20.11 12.71
N GLY A 196 -9.46 18.95 12.15
CA GLY A 196 -9.01 18.80 10.76
C GLY A 196 -10.12 18.66 9.71
N THR A 197 -11.38 18.41 10.11
CA THR A 197 -12.47 18.11 9.17
C THR A 197 -13.08 19.31 8.45
N ALA A 198 -12.66 20.55 8.77
CA ALA A 198 -13.11 21.71 8.02
C ALA A 198 -12.34 21.88 6.70
N PHE A 199 -11.08 21.42 6.63
CA PHE A 199 -10.21 21.70 5.49
C PHE A 199 -10.12 20.55 4.50
N PHE A 200 -10.25 19.31 4.98
CA PHE A 200 -10.17 18.11 4.15
C PHE A 200 -11.51 17.40 4.08
N GLU A 201 -11.87 16.97 2.87
CA GLU A 201 -13.14 16.36 2.55
C GLU A 201 -12.94 15.03 1.81
N LYS A 202 -14.02 14.23 1.69
CA LYS A 202 -14.07 13.01 0.87
C LYS A 202 -13.00 11.97 1.21
N PHE A 203 -12.75 11.76 2.50
CA PHE A 203 -11.84 10.71 2.96
C PHE A 203 -12.32 9.33 2.54
N SER A 204 -11.42 8.55 1.94
CA SER A 204 -11.61 7.14 1.65
C SER A 204 -10.31 6.40 1.92
N VAL A 205 -10.39 5.34 2.72
CA VAL A 205 -9.26 4.54 3.18
C VAL A 205 -9.27 3.21 2.43
N THR A 206 -8.14 2.83 1.84
CA THR A 206 -7.94 1.53 1.20
C THR A 206 -6.73 0.85 1.83
N LEU A 207 -6.96 -0.29 2.47
CA LEU A 207 -5.93 -1.03 3.21
C LEU A 207 -5.54 -2.30 2.47
N GLN A 208 -4.24 -2.54 2.37
CA GLN A 208 -3.73 -3.85 2.02
C GLN A 208 -3.94 -4.80 3.19
N GLN A 209 -3.82 -6.09 2.89
CA GLN A 209 -3.83 -7.11 3.94
C GLN A 209 -2.68 -6.86 4.92
N PRO A 210 -2.95 -6.76 6.23
CA PRO A 210 -1.91 -6.63 7.23
C PRO A 210 -0.93 -7.82 7.18
N GLN A 211 0.32 -7.54 7.48
CA GLN A 211 1.42 -8.49 7.46
C GLN A 211 1.90 -8.73 8.89
N PRO A 212 1.90 -9.98 9.37
CA PRO A 212 2.49 -10.30 10.66
C PRO A 212 4.03 -10.25 10.55
N PRO A 213 4.75 -10.24 11.69
CA PRO A 213 6.21 -10.16 11.69
C PRO A 213 6.84 -11.32 10.93
N GLN A 214 8.00 -11.10 10.32
CA GLN A 214 8.66 -12.07 9.45
C GLN A 214 8.81 -13.46 10.08
N LYS A 215 9.23 -13.53 11.36
CA LYS A 215 9.36 -14.79 12.11
C LYS A 215 8.05 -15.58 12.21
N VAL A 216 6.91 -14.89 12.31
CA VAL A 216 5.58 -15.53 12.36
C VAL A 216 5.19 -16.06 10.99
N ARG A 217 5.47 -15.30 9.91
CA ARG A 217 5.25 -15.76 8.53
C ARG A 217 6.07 -17.01 8.22
N GLU A 218 7.35 -17.00 8.59
CA GLU A 218 8.26 -18.13 8.41
C GLU A 218 7.80 -19.36 9.20
N ALA A 219 7.41 -19.18 10.47
CA ALA A 219 6.90 -20.27 11.28
C ALA A 219 5.61 -20.87 10.70
N MET A 220 4.70 -20.05 10.17
CA MET A 220 3.49 -20.53 9.51
C MET A 220 3.80 -21.30 8.21
N ALA A 221 4.73 -20.79 7.40
CA ALA A 221 5.15 -21.46 6.17
C ALA A 221 5.76 -22.84 6.49
N ALA A 222 6.60 -22.93 7.53
CA ALA A 222 7.19 -24.18 7.98
C ALA A 222 6.13 -25.18 8.50
N VAL A 223 5.14 -24.70 9.26
CA VAL A 223 4.03 -25.54 9.74
C VAL A 223 3.18 -26.05 8.57
N GLN A 224 2.84 -25.19 7.62
CA GLN A 224 2.07 -25.56 6.43
C GLN A 224 2.81 -26.61 5.60
N GLN A 225 4.11 -26.39 5.36
CA GLN A 225 4.95 -27.36 4.66
C GLN A 225 4.99 -28.72 5.38
N ALA A 226 5.17 -28.73 6.71
CA ALA A 226 5.18 -29.96 7.49
C ALA A 226 3.83 -30.70 7.45
N GLN A 227 2.70 -29.98 7.39
CA GLN A 227 1.37 -30.57 7.23
C GLN A 227 1.18 -31.20 5.85
N GLU A 228 1.64 -30.53 4.80
CA GLU A 228 1.60 -31.02 3.43
C GLU A 228 2.49 -32.25 3.25
N GLU A 229 3.70 -32.23 3.81
CA GLU A 229 4.62 -33.38 3.81
C GLU A 229 4.03 -34.58 4.56
N ASN A 230 3.43 -34.35 5.74
CA ASN A 230 2.76 -35.41 6.50
C ASN A 230 1.55 -35.97 5.75
N THR A 231 0.78 -35.11 5.06
CA THR A 231 -0.38 -35.53 4.26
C THR A 231 0.07 -36.32 3.05
N ALA A 232 1.11 -35.87 2.36
CA ALA A 232 1.74 -36.59 1.25
C ALA A 232 2.30 -37.94 1.71
N GLN A 233 2.94 -38.01 2.88
CA GLN A 233 3.46 -39.25 3.43
C GLN A 233 2.34 -40.21 3.84
N LYS A 234 1.26 -39.72 4.46
CA LYS A 234 0.06 -40.52 4.72
C LYS A 234 -0.56 -41.05 3.44
N ALA A 235 -0.64 -40.25 2.38
CA ALA A 235 -1.13 -40.67 1.07
C ALA A 235 -0.21 -41.73 0.42
N LYS A 236 1.11 -41.57 0.49
CA LYS A 236 2.09 -42.57 0.05
C LYS A 236 1.94 -43.89 0.81
N ASN A 237 1.82 -43.82 2.13
CA ASN A 237 1.62 -45.00 2.97
C ASN A 237 0.29 -45.69 2.68
N ALA A 238 -0.79 -44.92 2.47
CA ALA A 238 -2.09 -45.46 2.08
C ALA A 238 -2.02 -46.17 0.71
N LYS A 239 -1.40 -45.53 -0.29
CA LYS A 239 -1.17 -46.15 -1.62
C LYS A 239 -0.37 -47.45 -1.51
N ALA A 240 0.72 -47.45 -0.74
CA ALA A 240 1.53 -48.64 -0.53
C ALA A 240 0.73 -49.76 0.16
N ARG A 241 -0.15 -49.44 1.12
CA ARG A 241 -1.03 -50.43 1.76
C ARG A 241 -2.05 -51.01 0.77
N THR A 242 -2.68 -50.17 -0.05
CA THR A 242 -3.60 -50.64 -1.11
C THR A 242 -2.90 -51.50 -2.14
N GLU A 243 -1.66 -51.15 -2.53
CA GLU A 243 -0.85 -51.99 -3.43
C GLU A 243 -0.47 -53.33 -2.79
N LEU A 244 -0.12 -53.35 -1.49
CA LEU A 244 0.15 -54.59 -0.77
C LEU A 244 -1.09 -55.47 -0.60
N GLU A 245 -2.26 -54.88 -0.39
CA GLU A 245 -3.55 -55.59 -0.34
C GLU A 245 -3.90 -56.17 -1.71
N ALA A 246 -3.76 -55.41 -2.79
CA ALA A 246 -3.95 -55.90 -4.15
C ALA A 246 -2.98 -57.04 -4.50
N ILE A 247 -1.71 -56.95 -4.06
CA ILE A 247 -0.72 -58.03 -4.23
C ILE A 247 -1.12 -59.28 -3.43
N LYS A 248 -1.67 -59.13 -2.21
CA LYS A 248 -2.17 -60.27 -1.42
C LYS A 248 -3.37 -60.93 -2.10
N GLU A 249 -4.34 -60.15 -2.57
CA GLU A 249 -5.51 -60.67 -3.28
C GLU A 249 -5.12 -61.36 -4.59
N LEU A 250 -4.18 -60.78 -5.35
CA LEU A 250 -3.59 -61.42 -6.53
C LEU A 250 -2.85 -62.72 -6.19
N LYS A 251 -2.14 -62.79 -5.06
CA LYS A 251 -1.47 -64.00 -4.58
C LYS A 251 -2.47 -65.10 -4.21
N ASP A 252 -3.62 -64.74 -3.62
CA ASP A 252 -4.67 -65.69 -3.25
C ASP A 252 -5.40 -66.25 -4.49
N VAL A 253 -5.51 -65.46 -5.57
CA VAL A 253 -6.12 -65.89 -6.85
C VAL A 253 -5.14 -66.66 -7.75
N LEU A 254 -3.87 -66.27 -7.83
CA LEU A 254 -2.89 -66.79 -8.80
C LEU A 254 -1.81 -67.72 -8.20
N GLY A 255 -1.77 -67.88 -6.87
CA GLY A 255 -0.72 -68.60 -6.16
C GLY A 255 0.62 -67.84 -6.08
N PRO A 256 1.60 -68.34 -5.29
CA PRO A 256 2.85 -67.63 -4.99
C PRO A 256 3.70 -67.25 -6.22
N GLN A 257 3.59 -68.01 -7.30
CA GLN A 257 4.34 -67.79 -8.54
C GLN A 257 3.71 -66.71 -9.44
N GLY A 258 2.37 -66.54 -9.41
CA GLY A 258 1.68 -65.53 -10.23
C GLY A 258 1.89 -64.09 -9.74
N ALA A 259 1.98 -63.89 -8.42
CA ALA A 259 2.31 -62.58 -7.83
C ALA A 259 3.72 -62.10 -8.19
N VAL A 260 4.69 -63.02 -8.23
CA VAL A 260 6.08 -62.73 -8.66
C VAL A 260 6.14 -62.38 -10.15
N MET A 261 5.37 -63.09 -10.98
CA MET A 261 5.32 -62.84 -12.42
C MET A 261 4.66 -61.49 -12.76
N TRP A 262 3.59 -61.10 -12.06
CA TRP A 262 2.95 -59.79 -12.24
C TRP A 262 3.84 -58.62 -11.80
N GLN A 263 4.56 -58.77 -10.68
CA GLN A 263 5.51 -57.75 -10.22
C GLN A 263 6.71 -57.61 -11.16
N ALA A 264 7.19 -58.73 -11.74
CA ALA A 264 8.22 -58.71 -12.78
C ALA A 264 7.76 -58.08 -14.11
N VAL A 265 6.48 -58.18 -14.45
CA VAL A 265 5.87 -57.51 -15.61
C VAL A 265 5.69 -56.01 -15.35
N LYS A 266 5.22 -55.61 -14.15
CA LYS A 266 5.09 -54.20 -13.74
C LYS A 266 6.45 -53.49 -13.67
N ASP A 267 7.48 -54.18 -13.23
CA ASP A 267 8.86 -53.69 -13.19
C ASP A 267 9.56 -53.75 -14.57
N GLY A 268 8.86 -54.14 -15.64
CA GLY A 268 9.36 -54.15 -17.02
C GLY A 268 10.39 -55.25 -17.35
N ARG A 269 10.58 -56.24 -16.47
CA ARG A 269 11.61 -57.29 -16.60
C ARG A 269 11.18 -58.45 -17.51
N ILE A 270 9.88 -58.57 -17.80
CA ILE A 270 9.30 -59.64 -18.62
C ILE A 270 8.21 -59.04 -19.54
N GLN A 271 8.23 -59.38 -20.82
CA GLN A 271 7.11 -59.13 -21.73
C GLN A 271 6.35 -60.43 -21.98
N ILE A 272 5.03 -60.38 -21.84
CA ILE A 272 4.13 -61.50 -22.16
C ILE A 272 3.48 -61.18 -23.50
N ILE A 273 3.76 -62.02 -24.51
CA ILE A 273 3.11 -61.96 -25.81
C ILE A 273 2.18 -63.16 -25.89
N VAL A 274 0.88 -62.90 -26.02
CA VAL A 274 -0.12 -63.94 -26.25
C VAL A 274 -0.36 -63.99 -27.76
N THR A 275 -0.08 -65.12 -28.40
CA THR A 275 -0.38 -65.32 -29.82
C THR A 275 -1.81 -65.83 -29.98
N ASP A 276 -2.44 -65.53 -31.12
CA ASP A 276 -3.87 -65.81 -31.44
C ASP A 276 -4.25 -67.30 -31.39
N THR A 277 -3.29 -68.19 -31.20
CA THR A 277 -3.44 -69.64 -31.00
C THR A 277 -3.51 -70.06 -29.52
N GLY A 278 -3.46 -69.12 -28.57
CA GLY A 278 -3.61 -69.39 -27.14
C GLY A 278 -2.37 -69.93 -26.42
N GLN A 279 -1.20 -69.94 -27.07
CA GLN A 279 0.07 -70.26 -26.39
C GLN A 279 0.66 -69.00 -25.73
N ILE A 280 1.00 -69.11 -24.45
CA ILE A 280 1.64 -68.04 -23.68
C ILE A 280 3.15 -68.22 -23.79
N ASN A 281 3.83 -67.27 -24.43
CA ASN A 281 5.29 -67.28 -24.51
C ASN A 281 5.86 -66.21 -23.57
N VAL A 282 6.64 -66.65 -22.57
CA VAL A 282 7.24 -65.79 -21.56
C VAL A 282 8.70 -65.54 -21.92
N THR A 283 9.01 -64.33 -22.37
CA THR A 283 10.37 -63.99 -22.79
C THR A 283 11.02 -63.06 -21.76
N PRO A 284 12.12 -63.46 -21.10
CA PRO A 284 12.90 -62.56 -20.26
C PRO A 284 13.46 -61.43 -21.13
N ASN A 285 13.28 -60.18 -20.71
CA ASN A 285 13.89 -59.08 -21.43
C ASN A 285 15.39 -59.07 -21.07
N LYS A 286 16.25 -59.53 -21.98
CA LYS A 286 17.70 -59.47 -21.79
C LYS A 286 18.07 -57.98 -21.70
N PRO A 287 18.79 -57.53 -20.65
CA PRO A 287 19.35 -56.18 -20.67
C PRO A 287 20.31 -56.12 -21.86
N GLY A 288 20.07 -55.16 -22.75
CA GLY A 288 20.89 -54.97 -23.94
C GLY A 288 22.36 -54.80 -23.53
N GLY A 289 23.22 -55.67 -24.07
CA GLY A 289 24.63 -55.36 -24.20
C GLY A 289 24.78 -54.35 -25.33
N ASN A 290 24.96 -53.09 -24.94
CA ASN A 290 25.90 -52.10 -25.47
C ASN A 290 25.77 -50.83 -24.63
#